data_AF-A0A7K1V0Y3-F1
#
_entry.id   AF-A0A7K1V0Y3-F1
#
_cell.length_a   1.000
_cell.length_b   1.000
_cell.length_c   1.000
_cell.angle_alpha   90.00
_cell.angle_beta   90.00
_cell.angle_gamma   90.00
#
_symmetry.space_group_name_H-M   'P 1'
#
loop_
_entity.id
_entity.type
_entity.pdbx_description
1 polymer ?
#
loop_
_entity_poly.entity_id
_entity_poly.type
_entity_poly.pdbx_seq_one_letter_code
_entity_poly.pdbx_strand_id
1 'polypeptide(L)'
;MTMRRWLLWSWVGVVGPIVGSEAIGGISGLLPHPIYHPVYVILSLGALYAAVRLRSASTGRVPRALATTLVAVLITHILGQTGQEIAVFLHGGFHAGEHIFMEPFHLANAILSAASIGLALITLTTLSVYALSTAIRADKTV
;
A
#
# COMPACT_ATOMS: atom_id res chain seq x y z
N MET A 1 8.39 -16.06 12.80
CA MET A 1 8.74 -15.59 11.44
C MET A 1 9.81 -14.51 11.54
N THR A 2 10.77 -14.48 10.62
CA THR A 2 11.90 -13.52 10.62
C THR A 2 11.51 -12.16 10.04
N MET A 3 12.23 -11.09 10.41
CA MET A 3 12.06 -9.73 9.89
C MET A 3 12.06 -9.68 8.35
N ARG A 4 12.93 -10.49 7.71
CA ARG A 4 13.04 -10.64 6.25
C ARG A 4 11.73 -11.10 5.60
N ARG A 5 11.01 -12.06 6.21
CA ARG A 5 9.73 -12.54 5.68
C ARG A 5 8.66 -11.44 5.75
N TRP A 6 8.59 -10.72 6.86
CA TRP A 6 7.61 -9.64 7.00
C TRP A 6 7.88 -8.47 6.04
N LEU A 7 9.16 -8.12 5.84
CA LEU A 7 9.55 -7.12 4.85
C LEU A 7 9.14 -7.54 3.42
N LEU A 8 9.36 -8.81 3.06
CA LEU A 8 8.93 -9.36 1.77
C LEU A 8 7.40 -9.29 1.60
N TRP A 9 6.64 -9.68 2.64
CA TRP A 9 5.18 -9.60 2.59
C TRP A 9 4.66 -8.16 2.50
N SER A 10 5.34 -7.20 3.14
CA SER A 10 5.04 -5.78 2.94
C SER A 10 5.30 -5.33 1.50
N TRP A 11 6.37 -5.81 0.85
CA TRP A 11 6.61 -5.55 -0.58
C TRP A 11 5.52 -6.13 -1.47
N VAL A 12 5.16 -7.41 -1.26
CA VAL A 12 4.10 -8.06 -2.03
C VAL A 12 2.77 -7.31 -1.87
N GLY A 13 2.41 -6.92 -0.65
CA GLY A 13 1.14 -6.23 -0.42
C GLY A 13 1.11 -4.75 -0.86
N VAL A 14 2.26 -4.08 -0.97
CA VAL A 14 2.35 -2.69 -1.45
C VAL A 14 2.50 -2.62 -2.97
N VAL A 15 3.37 -3.45 -3.57
CA VAL A 15 3.67 -3.43 -5.00
C VAL A 15 2.75 -4.34 -5.80
N GLY A 16 2.33 -5.47 -5.23
CA GLY A 16 1.43 -6.42 -5.89
C GLY A 16 0.16 -5.78 -6.46
N PRO A 17 -0.54 -4.91 -5.72
CA PRO A 17 -1.69 -4.17 -6.26
C PRO A 17 -1.34 -3.31 -7.48
N ILE A 18 -0.21 -2.58 -7.43
CA ILE A 18 0.25 -1.68 -8.50
C ILE A 18 0.55 -2.47 -9.78
N VAL A 19 1.27 -3.58 -9.65
CA VAL A 19 1.57 -4.45 -10.80
C VAL A 19 0.28 -5.09 -11.33
N GLY A 20 -0.63 -5.49 -10.43
CA GLY A 20 -1.92 -6.07 -10.79
C GLY A 20 -2.82 -5.09 -11.56
N SER A 21 -2.90 -3.82 -11.16
CA SER A 21 -3.69 -2.82 -11.88
C SER A 21 -3.17 -2.56 -13.29
N GLU A 22 -1.85 -2.43 -13.44
CA GLU A 22 -1.20 -2.22 -14.75
C GLU A 22 -1.40 -3.44 -15.67
N ALA A 23 -1.27 -4.66 -15.12
CA ALA A 23 -1.38 -5.89 -15.88
C ALA A 23 -2.80 -6.23 -16.35
N ILE A 24 -3.83 -5.81 -15.59
CA ILE A 24 -5.23 -6.19 -15.85
C ILE A 24 -6.02 -5.02 -16.47
N GLY A 25 -5.66 -3.77 -16.19
CA GLY A 25 -6.45 -2.59 -16.54
C GLY A 25 -6.09 -1.92 -17.85
N GLY A 26 -4.82 -1.97 -18.26
CA GLY A 26 -4.31 -1.18 -19.39
C GLY A 26 -4.52 0.33 -19.23
N ILE A 27 -3.94 1.12 -20.15
CA ILE A 27 -3.97 2.60 -20.16
C ILE A 27 -5.42 3.16 -20.25
N SER A 28 -6.40 2.31 -20.59
CA SER A 28 -7.81 2.68 -20.78
C SER A 28 -8.67 2.62 -19.51
N GLY A 29 -8.23 1.97 -18.42
CA GLY A 29 -8.71 2.12 -17.03
C GLY A 29 -10.20 1.89 -16.67
N LEU A 30 -11.10 1.73 -17.63
CA LEU A 30 -12.55 1.89 -17.39
C LEU A 30 -13.30 0.62 -17.00
N LEU A 31 -12.84 -0.56 -17.42
CA LEU A 31 -13.72 -1.74 -17.46
C LEU A 31 -13.61 -2.73 -16.29
N PRO A 32 -12.80 -2.47 -15.25
CA PRO A 32 -13.19 -2.94 -13.91
C PRO A 32 -12.78 -2.00 -12.74
N HIS A 33 -12.87 -0.67 -12.92
CA HIS A 33 -12.59 0.32 -11.85
C HIS A 33 -13.18 -0.03 -10.45
N PRO A 34 -14.48 -0.40 -10.33
CA PRO A 34 -15.06 -0.84 -9.05
C PRO A 34 -14.45 -2.13 -8.47
N ILE A 35 -13.92 -3.05 -9.29
CA ILE A 35 -13.32 -4.30 -8.79
C ILE A 35 -11.93 -4.05 -8.20
N TYR A 36 -11.25 -2.98 -8.64
CA TYR A 36 -9.90 -2.70 -8.19
C TYR A 36 -9.84 -2.23 -6.74
N HIS A 37 -10.77 -1.40 -6.27
CA HIS A 37 -10.70 -0.88 -4.91
C HIS A 37 -10.78 -1.99 -3.84
N PRO A 38 -11.73 -2.96 -3.90
CA PRO A 38 -11.77 -4.08 -2.94
C PRO A 38 -10.52 -4.95 -2.97
N VAL A 39 -9.97 -5.25 -4.15
CA VAL A 39 -8.73 -6.03 -4.28
C VAL A 39 -7.56 -5.29 -3.66
N TYR A 40 -7.44 -3.99 -3.92
CA TYR A 40 -6.42 -3.12 -3.30
C TYR A 40 -6.55 -3.10 -1.79
N VAL A 41 -7.76 -2.96 -1.26
CA VAL A 41 -8.00 -2.96 0.19
C VAL A 41 -7.56 -4.28 0.82
N ILE A 42 -7.92 -5.42 0.24
CA ILE A 42 -7.55 -6.75 0.77
C ILE A 42 -6.03 -6.92 0.81
N LEU A 43 -5.34 -6.60 -0.29
CA LEU A 43 -3.88 -6.70 -0.36
C LEU A 43 -3.20 -5.71 0.60
N SER A 44 -3.74 -4.50 0.73
CA SER A 44 -3.25 -3.48 1.66
C SER A 44 -3.45 -3.87 3.12
N LEU A 45 -4.54 -4.57 3.47
CA LEU A 45 -4.75 -5.15 4.79
C LEU A 45 -3.70 -6.23 5.10
N GLY A 46 -3.34 -7.05 4.10
CA GLY A 46 -2.21 -7.98 4.20
C GLY A 46 -0.87 -7.27 4.44
N ALA A 47 -0.60 -6.21 3.68
CA ALA A 47 0.58 -5.37 3.86
C ALA A 47 0.63 -4.72 5.25
N LEU A 48 -0.52 -4.21 5.72
CA LEU A 48 -0.68 -3.57 7.02
C LEU A 48 -0.37 -4.56 8.14
N TYR A 49 -0.94 -5.75 8.07
CA TYR A 49 -0.64 -6.82 9.01
C TYR A 49 0.86 -7.16 9.02
N ALA A 50 1.47 -7.32 7.84
CA ALA A 50 2.92 -7.55 7.73
C ALA A 50 3.74 -6.40 8.33
N ALA A 51 3.36 -5.15 8.11
CA ALA A 51 4.02 -3.97 8.67
C ALA A 51 3.90 -3.89 10.20
N VAL A 52 2.74 -4.25 10.77
CA VAL A 52 2.56 -4.36 12.23
C VAL A 52 3.49 -5.42 12.80
N ARG A 53 3.58 -6.59 12.15
CA ARG A 53 4.50 -7.66 12.57
C ARG A 53 5.97 -7.24 12.44
N LEU A 54 6.31 -6.49 11.40
CA LEU A 54 7.64 -5.94 11.17
C LEU A 54 8.04 -4.93 12.27
N ARG A 55 7.10 -4.06 12.68
CA ARG A 55 7.28 -3.14 13.81
C ARG A 55 7.60 -3.89 15.10
N SER A 56 6.82 -4.93 15.42
CA SER A 56 7.04 -5.76 16.62
C SER A 56 8.37 -6.51 16.58
N ALA A 57 8.82 -6.95 15.40
CA ALA A 57 10.08 -7.65 15.21
C ALA A 57 11.31 -6.72 15.20
N SER A 58 11.12 -5.41 15.09
CA SER A 58 12.23 -4.43 15.00
C SER A 58 12.77 -4.09 16.38
N THR A 59 14.07 -4.33 16.60
CA THR A 59 14.76 -4.06 17.87
C THR A 59 15.36 -2.64 17.95
N GLY A 60 15.69 -2.02 16.81
CA GLY A 60 16.22 -0.66 16.74
C GLY A 60 15.15 0.45 16.69
N ARG A 61 15.49 1.65 17.21
CA ARG A 61 14.58 2.82 17.17
C ARG A 61 14.21 3.22 15.74
N VAL A 62 15.21 3.30 14.85
CA VAL A 62 15.03 3.69 13.44
C VAL A 62 14.12 2.72 12.66
N PRO A 63 14.39 1.40 12.58
CA PRO A 63 13.52 0.48 11.84
C PRO A 63 12.13 0.39 12.45
N ARG A 64 11.99 0.53 13.78
CA ARG A 64 10.68 0.59 14.44
C ARG A 64 9.89 1.85 14.07
N ALA A 65 10.55 3.00 14.00
CA ALA A 65 9.92 4.25 13.56
C ALA A 65 9.46 4.13 12.10
N LEU A 66 10.33 3.67 11.19
CA LEU A 66 9.98 3.43 9.80
C LEU A 66 8.82 2.44 9.64
N ALA A 67 8.82 1.33 10.38
CA ALA A 67 7.71 0.37 10.36
C ALA A 67 6.41 0.98 10.92
N THR A 68 6.50 1.88 11.91
CA THR A 68 5.33 2.60 12.44
C THR A 68 4.79 3.60 11.42
N THR A 69 5.67 4.34 10.73
CA THR A 69 5.30 5.20 9.61
C THR A 69 4.62 4.38 8.51
N LEU A 70 5.18 3.22 8.14
CA LEU A 70 4.59 2.32 7.15
C LEU A 70 3.16 1.88 7.53
N VAL A 71 2.94 1.55 8.80
CA VAL A 71 1.60 1.22 9.32
C VAL A 71 0.64 2.41 9.15
N ALA A 72 1.07 3.61 9.55
CA ALA A 72 0.21 4.81 9.46
C ALA A 72 -0.18 5.13 8.01
N VAL A 73 0.77 5.07 7.07
CA VAL A 73 0.50 5.38 5.65
C VAL A 73 -0.32 4.29 4.95
N LEU A 74 -0.19 3.03 5.38
CA LEU A 74 -1.06 1.96 4.88
C LEU A 74 -2.50 2.14 5.35
N ILE A 75 -2.72 2.62 6.59
CA ILE A 75 -4.05 2.95 7.08
C ILE A 75 -4.66 4.07 6.24
N THR A 76 -3.92 5.16 5.98
CA THR A 76 -4.43 6.27 5.15
C THR A 76 -4.70 5.84 3.71
N HIS A 77 -3.89 4.95 3.14
CA HIS A 77 -4.13 4.36 1.83
C HIS A 77 -5.43 3.54 1.80
N ILE A 78 -5.65 2.66 2.79
CA ILE A 78 -6.87 1.85 2.90
C ILE A 78 -8.10 2.74 3.01
N LEU A 79 -8.03 3.82 3.79
CA LEU A 79 -9.12 4.80 3.91
C LEU A 79 -9.40 5.48 2.56
N GLY A 80 -8.37 5.91 1.82
CA GLY A 80 -8.53 6.47 0.49
C GLY A 80 -9.10 5.49 -0.55
N GLN A 81 -8.73 4.20 -0.51
CA GLN A 81 -9.34 3.19 -1.38
C GLN A 81 -10.79 2.92 -1.01
N THR A 82 -11.08 2.81 0.28
CA THR A 82 -12.45 2.60 0.79
C THR A 82 -13.35 3.78 0.43
N GLY A 83 -12.86 5.02 0.55
CA GLY A 83 -13.61 6.22 0.19
C GLY A 83 -13.94 6.29 -1.29
N GLN A 84 -12.99 5.94 -2.17
CA GLN A 84 -13.25 5.82 -3.61
C GLN A 84 -14.34 4.78 -3.90
N GLU A 85 -14.27 3.60 -3.27
CA GLU A 85 -15.26 2.54 -3.46
C GLU A 85 -16.65 2.96 -2.98
N ILE A 86 -16.75 3.65 -1.84
CA ILE A 86 -18.02 4.22 -1.36
C ILE A 86 -18.58 5.20 -2.39
N ALA A 87 -17.73 6.08 -2.96
CA ALA A 87 -18.16 7.03 -3.98
C ALA A 87 -18.74 6.29 -5.21
N VAL A 88 -18.07 5.23 -5.66
CA VAL A 88 -18.52 4.39 -6.79
C VAL A 88 -19.87 3.73 -6.47
N PHE A 89 -20.04 3.16 -5.28
CA PHE A 89 -21.32 2.57 -4.87
C PHE A 89 -22.47 3.59 -4.84
N LEU A 90 -22.20 4.81 -4.35
CA LEU A 90 -23.20 5.89 -4.31
C LEU A 90 -23.63 6.36 -5.71
N HIS A 91 -22.81 6.12 -6.74
CA HIS A 91 -23.07 6.55 -8.14
C HIS A 91 -23.40 5.39 -9.09
N GLY A 92 -23.89 4.27 -8.56
CA GLY A 92 -24.39 3.15 -9.38
C GLY A 92 -23.49 1.90 -9.42
N GLY A 93 -22.42 1.88 -8.61
CA GLY A 93 -21.55 0.71 -8.44
C GLY A 93 -20.90 0.28 -9.75
N PHE A 94 -21.14 -0.97 -10.16
CA PHE A 94 -20.65 -1.51 -11.44
C PHE A 94 -21.15 -0.77 -12.69
N HIS A 95 -22.18 0.07 -12.57
CA HIS A 95 -22.71 0.87 -13.67
C HIS A 95 -22.28 2.35 -13.58
N ALA A 96 -21.41 2.71 -12.64
CA ALA A 96 -20.90 4.06 -12.52
C ALA A 96 -20.14 4.44 -13.81
N GLY A 97 -20.59 5.50 -14.48
CA GLY A 97 -19.95 6.04 -15.67
C GLY A 97 -18.72 6.88 -15.32
N GLU A 98 -18.02 7.38 -16.35
CA GLU A 98 -16.76 8.12 -16.21
C GLU A 98 -16.86 9.40 -15.37
N HIS A 99 -18.07 9.96 -15.22
CA HIS A 99 -18.29 11.14 -14.39
C HIS A 99 -17.88 10.94 -12.93
N ILE A 100 -17.81 9.69 -12.43
CA ILE A 100 -17.36 9.39 -11.07
C ILE A 100 -15.91 9.82 -10.81
N PHE A 101 -15.04 9.82 -11.82
CA PHE A 101 -13.64 10.25 -11.68
C PHE A 101 -13.49 11.76 -11.43
N MET A 102 -14.53 12.54 -11.74
CA MET A 102 -14.58 13.98 -11.52
C MET A 102 -15.38 14.34 -10.26
N GLU A 103 -15.97 13.34 -9.59
CA GLU A 103 -16.73 13.56 -8.37
C GLU A 103 -15.77 13.96 -7.23
N PRO A 104 -16.04 15.07 -6.50
CA PRO A 104 -15.11 15.62 -5.53
C PRO A 104 -14.67 14.64 -4.43
N PHE A 105 -15.58 13.81 -3.92
CA PHE A 105 -15.28 12.85 -2.87
C PHE A 105 -14.43 11.68 -3.41
N HIS A 106 -14.73 11.14 -4.59
CA HIS A 106 -13.90 10.14 -5.27
C HIS A 106 -12.49 10.69 -5.51
N LEU A 107 -12.37 11.88 -6.11
CA LEU A 107 -11.09 12.50 -6.45
C LEU A 107 -10.23 12.78 -5.21
N ALA A 108 -10.83 13.33 -4.13
CA ALA A 108 -10.10 13.58 -2.89
C ALA A 108 -9.52 12.30 -2.29
N ASN A 109 -10.30 11.21 -2.31
CA ASN A 109 -9.87 9.91 -1.82
C ASN A 109 -8.85 9.23 -2.76
N ALA A 110 -8.94 9.45 -4.07
CA ALA A 110 -7.95 9.02 -5.05
C ALA A 110 -6.59 9.70 -4.80
N ILE A 111 -6.58 11.02 -4.59
CA ILE A 111 -5.38 11.78 -4.25
C ILE A 111 -4.77 11.28 -2.93
N LEU A 112 -5.60 11.09 -1.90
CA LEU A 112 -5.16 10.56 -0.59
C LEU A 112 -4.53 9.17 -0.74
N SER A 113 -5.17 8.29 -1.50
CA SER A 113 -4.70 6.94 -1.77
C SER A 113 -3.36 6.94 -2.51
N ALA A 114 -3.24 7.73 -3.57
CA ALA A 114 -2.05 7.86 -4.40
C ALA A 114 -0.85 8.45 -3.62
N ALA A 115 -1.08 9.50 -2.84
CA ALA A 115 -0.03 10.08 -1.99
C ALA A 115 0.43 9.08 -0.92
N SER A 116 -0.52 8.37 -0.29
CA SER A 116 -0.23 7.39 0.75
C SER A 116 0.58 6.20 0.22
N ILE A 117 0.24 5.67 -0.96
CA ILE A 117 1.00 4.56 -1.55
C ILE A 117 2.41 4.99 -1.98
N GLY A 118 2.56 6.21 -2.50
CA GLY A 118 3.88 6.79 -2.80
C GLY A 118 4.75 6.87 -1.55
N LEU A 119 4.20 7.34 -0.43
CA LEU A 119 4.92 7.41 0.83
C LEU A 119 5.20 6.02 1.42
N ALA A 120 4.30 5.05 1.24
CA ALA A 120 4.52 3.65 1.61
C ALA A 120 5.71 3.05 0.85
N LEU A 121 5.82 3.30 -0.46
CA LEU A 121 6.96 2.85 -1.28
C LEU A 121 8.28 3.46 -0.83
N ILE A 122 8.32 4.77 -0.56
CA ILE A 122 9.52 5.45 -0.04
C ILE A 122 9.93 4.85 1.31
N THR A 123 8.96 4.68 2.23
CA THR A 123 9.21 4.15 3.58
C THR A 123 9.71 2.71 3.52
N LEU A 124 9.07 1.87 2.70
CA LEU A 124 9.44 0.47 2.54
C LEU A 124 10.80 0.30 1.87
N THR A 125 11.12 1.13 0.88
CA THR A 125 12.45 1.18 0.26
C THR A 125 13.51 1.57 1.27
N THR A 126 13.27 2.64 2.03
CA THR A 126 14.19 3.10 3.08
C THR A 126 14.44 2.01 4.13
N LEU A 127 13.37 1.33 4.58
CA LEU A 127 13.48 0.23 5.53
C LEU A 127 14.25 -0.96 4.96
N SER A 128 14.08 -1.25 3.67
CA SER A 128 14.80 -2.32 2.97
C SER A 128 16.28 -2.03 2.83
N VAL A 129 16.63 -0.80 2.43
CA VAL A 129 18.02 -0.33 2.37
C VAL A 129 18.68 -0.37 3.75
N TYR A 130 17.97 0.09 4.79
CA TYR A 130 18.46 0.01 6.17
C TYR A 130 18.77 -1.44 6.55
N ALA A 131 17.81 -2.35 6.38
CA ALA A 131 17.97 -3.77 6.71
C ALA A 131 19.15 -4.41 5.97
N LEU A 132 19.29 -4.14 4.66
CA LEU A 132 20.41 -4.61 3.85
C LEU A 132 21.75 -4.07 4.36
N SER A 133 21.81 -2.76 4.64
CA SER A 133 23.04 -2.12 5.12
C SER A 133 23.51 -2.68 6.47
N THR A 134 22.57 -3.03 7.36
CA THR A 134 22.89 -3.64 8.65
C THR A 134 23.35 -5.09 8.51
N ALA A 135 22.78 -5.85 7.57
CA ALA A 135 23.21 -7.21 7.29
C ALA A 135 24.64 -7.25 6.74
N ILE A 136 24.95 -6.40 5.74
CA ILE A 136 26.29 -6.30 5.14
C ILE A 136 27.34 -5.91 6.20
N ARG A 137 26.99 -5.02 7.13
CA ARG A 137 27.92 -4.62 8.21
C ARG A 137 28.18 -5.77 9.18
N ALA A 138 27.16 -6.56 9.52
CA ALA A 138 27.32 -7.72 10.40
C ALA A 138 28.24 -8.78 9.78
N ASP A 139 28.10 -9.06 8.49
CA ASP A 139 28.94 -10.03 7.77
C ASP A 139 30.41 -9.61 7.68
N LYS A 140 30.72 -8.30 7.72
CA LYS A 140 32.10 -7.77 7.72
C LYS A 140 32.79 -7.81 9.08
N THR A 141 32.04 -8.10 10.15
CA THR A 141 32.56 -8.12 11.53
C THR A 141 32.80 -9.52 12.08
N VAL A 142 32.56 -10.55 11.25
CA VAL A 142 32.87 -11.97 11.52
C VAL A 142 34.10 -12.36 10.72
#